data_AF-A0A7C5G6H5-F1
#
_entry.id   AF-A0A7C5G6H5-F1
#
_cell.length_a   1.000
_cell.length_b   1.000
_cell.length_c   1.000
_cell.angle_alpha   90.00
_cell.angle_beta   90.00
_cell.angle_gamma   90.00
#
_symmetry.space_group_name_H-M   'P 1'
#
loop_
_entity.id
_entity.type
_entity.pdbx_description
1 polymer ?
#
loop_
_entity_poly.entity_id
_entity_poly.type
_entity_poly.pdbx_seq_one_letter_code
_entity_poly.pdbx_strand_id
1 'polypeptide(L)'
;MSHENNLPPHYPRQTENLSEEPSCGPSQAAEFPADGTPPPSTPQPPDQALPLAPFRTADYLKPRQIELTLSLSIRPSFRVAQVAGMFDLNPAEHTTRHIRLTFGPVPAGWRIGLIVGPSGSGKSTLAKALFGPWLYRGHTWPHDLPIIEALGPAPLKRIARVLTAVGLSSPPTWLRPYPLLSTGEKFRCDLARALLQATPLADRSTAAQPDQPDLAPSADDELPLVVFDEFTSVVDRTVAQAVAAALARAIRQRVLPCRFVAVTCHYDVLPWLTPDWVLDMATGTFQQHQADRPPITLELFRAKASAWTLFSPHHYLSGKLSPAAQCFLAAWQGRPVCFCAVLPQAGRPGWRRISRLVTLPEYQGLGIGSAVLVAVADWLLQDRLRTSITTSHPAMIAYLRRSPHWRITRVATVGRNFRRKASLPFGRRVVSAEYWPLTTS
;
A
#
# COMPACT_ATOMS: atom_id res chain seq x y z
N MET A 1 0.57 -42.98 53.54
CA MET A 1 1.98 -42.63 53.33
C MET A 1 2.09 -41.81 52.07
N SER A 2 2.65 -40.64 52.23
CA SER A 2 2.61 -39.42 51.43
C SER A 2 3.69 -39.40 50.33
N HIS A 3 3.46 -38.58 49.30
CA HIS A 3 4.41 -37.73 48.55
C HIS A 3 3.63 -37.16 47.34
N GLU A 4 2.88 -36.05 47.45
CA GLU A 4 3.25 -34.62 47.46
C GLU A 4 3.93 -34.06 46.19
N ASN A 5 3.10 -33.36 45.40
CA ASN A 5 3.23 -32.03 44.77
C ASN A 5 4.59 -31.50 44.27
N ASN A 6 4.59 -31.05 43.01
CA ASN A 6 5.38 -29.89 42.59
C ASN A 6 4.71 -29.13 41.42
N LEU A 7 4.05 -28.02 41.74
CA LEU A 7 3.64 -26.94 40.83
C LEU A 7 4.22 -25.62 41.38
N PRO A 8 4.77 -24.73 40.55
CA PRO A 8 5.38 -23.48 41.01
C PRO A 8 4.32 -22.41 41.40
N PRO A 9 4.70 -21.44 42.26
CA PRO A 9 3.74 -20.66 43.04
C PRO A 9 3.13 -19.46 42.28
N HIS A 10 1.85 -19.24 42.55
CA HIS A 10 1.11 -18.02 42.27
C HIS A 10 1.66 -16.84 43.09
N TYR A 11 1.94 -15.72 42.43
CA TYR A 11 2.20 -14.43 43.10
C TYR A 11 0.91 -13.90 43.76
N PRO A 12 0.96 -13.45 45.03
CA PRO A 12 -0.21 -12.99 45.76
C PRO A 12 -0.62 -11.56 45.36
N ARG A 13 -1.94 -11.34 45.23
CA ARG A 13 -2.54 -9.99 45.21
C ARG A 13 -2.42 -9.39 46.60
N GLN A 14 -1.59 -8.36 46.76
CA GLN A 14 -1.64 -7.50 47.93
C GLN A 14 -2.75 -6.46 47.75
N THR A 15 -3.77 -6.58 48.58
CA THR A 15 -4.68 -5.50 48.97
C THR A 15 -3.99 -4.70 50.07
N GLU A 16 -3.53 -3.48 49.78
CA GLU A 16 -3.08 -2.54 50.80
C GLU A 16 -4.16 -1.49 51.06
N ASN A 17 -4.52 -1.40 52.34
CA ASN A 17 -5.40 -0.40 52.94
C ASN A 17 -4.79 1.00 52.77
N LEU A 18 -5.58 1.91 52.23
CA LEU A 18 -5.34 3.36 52.29
C LEU A 18 -5.85 3.87 53.63
N SER A 19 -4.95 4.03 54.59
CA SER A 19 -5.19 4.81 55.81
C SER A 19 -3.87 5.10 56.50
N GLU A 20 -3.31 6.29 56.26
CA GLU A 20 -2.58 7.16 57.20
C GLU A 20 -1.98 8.35 56.43
N GLU A 21 -2.57 9.53 56.59
CA GLU A 21 -2.02 10.82 56.18
C GLU A 21 -0.99 11.30 57.22
N PRO A 22 0.17 11.84 56.80
CA PRO A 22 0.90 12.82 57.60
C PRO A 22 0.53 14.23 57.15
N SER A 23 0.03 15.03 58.10
CA SER A 23 -0.26 16.45 57.95
C SER A 23 0.99 17.24 57.58
N CYS A 24 0.92 18.05 56.52
CA CYS A 24 1.90 19.11 56.25
C CYS A 24 1.19 20.47 56.33
N GLY A 25 1.71 21.36 57.19
CA GLY A 25 1.14 22.68 57.48
C GLY A 25 1.20 23.68 56.30
N PRO A 26 0.70 24.91 56.51
CA PRO A 26 0.42 25.84 55.43
C PRO A 26 1.71 26.33 54.76
N SER A 27 1.78 26.17 53.44
CA SER A 27 2.81 26.73 52.58
C SER A 27 2.80 28.26 52.70
N GLN A 28 3.84 28.82 53.32
CA GLN A 28 4.16 30.24 53.24
C GLN A 28 4.46 30.61 51.78
N ALA A 29 3.84 31.67 51.30
CA ALA A 29 4.16 32.31 50.04
C ALA A 29 5.58 32.88 50.11
N ALA A 30 6.47 32.42 49.23
CA ALA A 30 7.77 33.04 49.06
C ALA A 30 7.62 34.28 48.17
N GLU A 31 7.89 35.43 48.78
CA GLU A 31 7.98 36.75 48.19
C GLU A 31 9.08 36.80 47.09
N PHE A 32 8.75 37.41 45.95
CA PHE A 32 9.73 37.76 44.91
C PHE A 32 10.47 39.03 45.33
N PRO A 33 11.80 39.13 45.18
CA PRO A 33 12.48 40.41 45.32
C PRO A 33 12.10 41.33 44.16
N ALA A 34 11.63 42.52 44.53
CA ALA A 34 11.44 43.64 43.63
C ALA A 34 12.81 44.16 43.20
N ASP A 35 13.26 43.78 42.00
CA ASP A 35 14.39 44.43 41.35
C ASP A 35 13.98 44.85 39.93
N GLY A 36 14.09 46.15 39.66
CA GLY A 36 13.54 46.84 38.50
C GLY A 36 14.31 46.60 37.21
N THR A 37 14.43 45.35 36.77
CA THR A 37 14.91 45.02 35.42
C THR A 37 13.73 44.96 34.45
N PRO A 38 13.77 45.68 33.30
CA PRO A 38 12.68 45.60 32.33
C PRO A 38 12.54 44.16 31.81
N PRO A 39 11.31 43.70 31.50
CA PRO A 39 11.09 42.35 31.01
C PRO A 39 11.95 42.11 29.75
N PRO A 40 12.55 40.92 29.58
CA PRO A 40 13.30 40.61 28.38
C PRO A 40 12.38 40.80 27.18
N SER A 41 12.84 41.63 26.24
CA SER A 41 12.20 41.90 24.96
C SER A 41 11.65 40.63 24.36
N THR A 42 10.42 40.71 23.86
CA THR A 42 9.70 39.66 23.15
C THR A 42 10.65 38.91 22.22
N PRO A 43 10.77 37.57 22.30
CA PRO A 43 11.69 36.85 21.45
C PRO A 43 11.29 37.06 19.99
N GLN A 44 12.18 37.68 19.21
CA GLN A 44 12.07 37.65 17.76
C GLN A 44 12.02 36.17 17.31
N PRO A 45 11.17 35.82 16.34
CA PRO A 45 11.12 34.47 15.82
C PRO A 45 12.52 34.08 15.29
N PRO A 46 12.97 32.83 15.49
CA PRO A 46 14.27 32.39 15.00
C PRO A 46 14.33 32.58 13.49
N ASP A 47 15.46 33.11 13.06
CA ASP A 47 15.82 33.42 11.68
C ASP A 47 15.32 32.33 10.73
N GLN A 48 14.42 32.72 9.83
CA GLN A 48 13.77 31.79 8.92
C GLN A 48 14.85 31.16 8.04
N ALA A 49 15.00 29.84 8.12
CA ALA A 49 15.63 29.09 7.03
C ALA A 49 14.96 29.57 5.74
N LEU A 50 15.76 30.20 4.86
CA LEU A 50 15.31 30.73 3.57
C LEU A 50 14.33 29.72 2.97
N PRO A 51 13.06 30.09 2.74
CA PRO A 51 12.14 29.18 2.09
C PRO A 51 12.73 28.90 0.72
N LEU A 52 13.29 27.70 0.53
CA LEU A 52 13.57 27.20 -0.81
C LEU A 52 12.25 27.35 -1.56
N ALA A 53 12.23 28.23 -2.55
CA ALA A 53 11.05 28.45 -3.36
C ALA A 53 10.56 27.08 -3.83
N PRO A 54 9.23 26.80 -3.81
CA PRO A 54 8.71 25.49 -4.16
C PRO A 54 9.26 25.10 -5.54
N PHE A 55 9.98 23.97 -5.59
CA PHE A 55 10.55 23.42 -6.83
C PHE A 55 9.45 23.33 -7.87
N ARG A 56 9.51 24.09 -8.97
CA ARG A 56 8.53 23.90 -10.05
C ARG A 56 8.80 22.58 -10.73
N THR A 57 7.78 21.95 -11.32
CA THR A 57 7.92 20.66 -12.01
C THR A 57 9.00 20.67 -13.10
N ALA A 58 9.25 21.84 -13.70
CA ALA A 58 10.31 22.06 -14.71
C ALA A 58 11.74 22.11 -14.12
N ASP A 59 11.91 22.32 -12.82
CA ASP A 59 13.21 22.48 -12.15
C ASP A 59 13.93 21.15 -11.89
N TYR A 60 13.24 20.00 -12.01
CA TYR A 60 13.81 18.67 -11.75
C TYR A 60 14.91 18.24 -12.76
N LEU A 61 15.02 18.93 -13.90
CA LEU A 61 15.90 18.54 -15.00
C LEU A 61 17.35 19.05 -14.86
N LYS A 62 17.64 19.91 -13.87
CA LYS A 62 18.98 20.49 -13.68
C LYS A 62 19.67 19.91 -12.44
N PRO A 63 20.94 19.49 -12.52
CA PRO A 63 21.70 19.10 -11.33
C PRO A 63 21.82 20.30 -10.40
N ARG A 64 21.54 20.10 -9.11
CA ARG A 64 21.69 21.11 -8.07
C ARG A 64 22.32 20.50 -6.83
N GLN A 65 23.30 21.20 -6.29
CA GLN A 65 23.78 20.93 -4.94
C GLN A 65 22.75 21.47 -3.96
N ILE A 66 22.25 20.61 -3.08
CA ILE A 66 21.30 20.96 -2.04
C ILE A 66 22.06 20.93 -0.73
N GLU A 67 22.17 22.09 -0.11
CA GLU A 67 22.67 22.26 1.24
C GLU A 67 21.50 22.73 2.11
N LEU A 68 21.04 21.84 2.98
CA LEU A 68 19.95 22.07 3.91
C LEU A 68 20.51 22.06 5.33
N THR A 69 20.52 23.22 5.96
CA THR A 69 20.82 23.35 7.39
C THR A 69 19.50 23.43 8.15
N LEU A 70 19.23 22.42 8.97
CA LEU A 70 18.08 22.39 9.88
C LEU A 70 18.61 22.74 11.27
N SER A 71 18.38 23.97 11.72
CA SER A 71 18.67 24.36 13.09
C SER A 71 17.36 24.57 13.83
N LEU A 72 17.19 23.90 14.96
CA LEU A 72 16.08 24.15 15.89
C LEU A 72 16.67 24.53 17.24
N SER A 73 16.10 25.54 17.89
CA SER A 73 16.49 25.90 19.25
C SER A 73 15.77 25.00 20.26
N ILE A 74 16.52 24.28 21.11
CA ILE A 74 15.92 23.58 22.26
C ILE A 74 15.54 24.62 23.31
N ARG A 75 14.27 24.63 23.74
CA ARG A 75 13.84 25.45 24.86
C ARG A 75 14.53 24.94 26.14
N PRO A 76 15.24 25.80 26.90
CA PRO A 76 15.86 25.37 28.14
C PRO A 76 14.79 24.97 29.16
N SER A 77 15.03 23.88 29.88
CA SER A 77 14.21 23.44 31.00
C SER A 77 15.06 22.66 32.00
N PHE A 78 14.57 22.53 33.23
CA PHE A 78 15.28 21.77 34.28
C PHE A 78 15.62 20.34 33.83
N ARG A 79 14.68 19.65 33.16
CA ARG A 79 14.91 18.29 32.64
C ARG A 79 15.95 18.28 31.51
N VAL A 80 15.97 19.29 30.64
CA VAL A 80 16.99 19.40 29.58
C VAL A 80 18.38 19.60 30.18
N ALA A 81 18.51 20.47 31.18
CA ALA A 81 19.78 20.71 31.88
C ALA A 81 20.24 19.46 32.66
N GLN A 82 19.31 18.75 33.31
CA GLN A 82 19.60 17.53 34.03
C GLN A 82 20.10 16.41 33.10
N VAL A 83 19.44 16.17 31.97
CA VAL A 83 19.89 15.19 30.97
C VAL A 83 21.22 15.60 30.34
N ALA A 84 21.38 16.88 30.02
CA ALA A 84 22.64 17.41 29.49
C ALA A 84 23.81 17.18 30.47
N GLY A 85 23.61 17.44 31.77
CA GLY A 85 24.61 17.20 32.80
C GLY A 85 24.83 15.72 33.14
N MET A 86 23.81 14.86 33.03
CA MET A 86 23.94 13.41 33.26
C MET A 86 24.78 12.70 32.20
N PHE A 87 24.84 13.24 30.99
CA PHE A 87 25.49 12.63 29.82
C PHE A 87 26.55 13.52 29.17
N ASP A 88 26.98 14.60 29.83
CA ASP A 88 27.95 15.60 29.33
C ASP A 88 27.64 16.12 27.91
N LEU A 89 26.36 16.39 27.63
CA LEU A 89 25.89 16.85 26.31
C LEU A 89 25.80 18.37 26.24
N ASN A 90 26.21 18.97 25.11
CA ASN A 90 25.94 20.38 24.81
C ASN A 90 24.61 20.51 24.01
N PRO A 91 23.51 21.01 24.60
CA PRO A 91 22.20 21.06 23.92
C PRO A 91 22.20 21.86 22.61
N ALA A 92 23.09 22.84 22.47
CA ALA A 92 23.20 23.66 21.26
C ALA A 92 23.83 22.90 20.09
N GLU A 93 24.80 22.01 20.36
CA GLU A 93 25.51 21.24 19.33
C GLU A 93 24.65 20.13 18.73
N HIS A 94 23.71 19.58 19.50
CA HIS A 94 22.90 18.43 19.05
C HIS A 94 21.69 18.78 18.18
N THR A 95 21.40 20.06 17.96
CA THR A 95 20.12 20.48 17.35
C THR A 95 20.26 21.15 15.98
N THR A 96 21.50 21.28 15.49
CA THR A 96 21.77 21.69 14.12
C THR A 96 22.16 20.48 13.29
N ARG A 97 21.41 20.22 12.22
CA ARG A 97 21.70 19.15 11.28
C ARG A 97 21.95 19.74 9.89
N HIS A 98 23.14 19.49 9.37
CA HIS A 98 23.49 19.78 8.00
C HIS A 98 23.24 18.57 7.12
N ILE A 99 22.48 18.75 6.03
CA ILE A 99 22.24 17.77 4.99
C ILE A 99 22.81 18.37 3.71
N ARG A 100 23.93 17.82 3.23
CA ARG A 100 24.51 18.20 1.94
C ARG A 100 24.39 17.01 1.00
N LEU A 101 23.72 17.21 -0.14
CA LEU A 101 23.52 16.19 -1.15
C LEU A 101 23.46 16.80 -2.55
N THR A 102 23.76 15.98 -3.55
CA THR A 102 23.62 16.37 -4.95
C THR A 102 22.35 15.75 -5.50
N PHE A 103 21.45 16.56 -6.05
CA PHE A 103 20.21 16.09 -6.65
C PHE A 103 20.20 16.36 -8.16
N GLY A 104 19.86 15.35 -8.96
CA GLY A 104 19.74 15.45 -10.41
C GLY A 104 21.06 15.25 -11.18
N PRO A 105 21.00 15.22 -12.53
CA PRO A 105 19.81 15.44 -13.36
C PRO A 105 18.86 14.23 -13.37
N VAL A 106 17.56 14.50 -13.23
CA VAL A 106 16.52 13.48 -13.34
C VAL A 106 16.24 13.18 -14.83
N PRO A 107 16.02 11.91 -15.25
CA PRO A 107 15.71 11.58 -16.64
C PRO A 107 14.49 12.33 -17.18
N ALA A 108 14.55 12.75 -18.45
CA ALA A 108 13.37 13.25 -19.16
C ALA A 108 12.29 12.16 -19.20
N GLY A 109 11.03 12.54 -18.94
CA GLY A 109 9.91 11.58 -18.94
C GLY A 109 9.83 10.63 -17.74
N TRP A 110 10.62 10.87 -16.67
CA TRP A 110 10.51 10.09 -15.44
C TRP A 110 9.08 10.09 -14.87
N ARG A 111 8.73 9.00 -14.20
CA ARG A 111 7.42 8.76 -13.60
C ARG A 111 7.51 8.36 -12.13
N ILE A 112 8.57 7.67 -11.73
CA ILE A 112 8.71 7.16 -10.38
C ILE A 112 10.07 7.54 -9.81
N GLY A 113 10.07 8.18 -8.65
CA GLY A 113 11.25 8.52 -7.87
C GLY A 113 11.22 7.85 -6.50
N LEU A 114 12.40 7.68 -5.91
CA LEU A 114 12.54 7.07 -4.60
C LEU A 114 13.58 7.83 -3.76
N ILE A 115 13.18 8.25 -2.56
CA ILE A 115 14.09 8.75 -1.52
C ILE A 115 14.15 7.67 -0.44
N VAL A 116 15.34 7.09 -0.24
CA VAL A 116 15.60 6.04 0.75
C VAL A 116 16.65 6.49 1.76
N GLY A 117 16.59 5.92 2.97
CA GLY A 117 17.59 6.19 3.99
C GLY A 117 17.18 5.70 5.38
N PRO A 118 18.12 5.51 6.30
CA PRO A 118 17.83 5.05 7.65
C PRO A 118 16.86 5.99 8.38
N SER A 119 16.18 5.47 9.41
CA SER A 119 15.34 6.32 10.27
C SER A 119 16.18 7.45 10.87
N GLY A 120 15.60 8.64 10.95
CA GLY A 120 16.35 9.81 11.40
C GLY A 120 17.43 10.27 10.43
N SER A 121 17.40 9.92 9.14
CA SER A 121 18.29 10.49 8.09
C SER A 121 17.89 11.88 7.59
N GLY A 122 16.71 12.37 7.97
CA GLY A 122 16.16 13.64 7.48
C GLY A 122 15.39 13.53 6.16
N LYS A 123 15.09 12.31 5.67
CA LYS A 123 14.31 12.04 4.46
C LYS A 123 13.00 12.83 4.37
N SER A 124 12.23 12.89 5.46
CA SER A 124 10.96 13.61 5.55
C SER A 124 11.15 15.12 5.47
N THR A 125 12.22 15.64 6.08
CA THR A 125 12.54 17.06 6.03
C THR A 125 13.03 17.49 4.66
N LEU A 126 13.87 16.65 4.02
CA LEU A 126 14.28 16.85 2.64
C LEU A 126 13.07 16.82 1.70
N ALA A 127 12.20 15.83 1.82
CA ALA A 127 11.01 15.71 0.98
C ALA A 127 10.07 16.91 1.15
N LYS A 128 9.97 17.46 2.37
CA LYS A 128 9.23 18.70 2.65
C LYS A 128 9.88 19.92 1.98
N ALA A 129 11.20 20.03 2.03
CA ALA A 129 11.93 21.13 1.40
C ALA A 129 11.86 21.06 -0.14
N LEU A 130 11.93 19.86 -0.72
CA LEU A 130 11.90 19.62 -2.16
C LEU A 130 10.49 19.65 -2.75
N PHE A 131 9.52 19.04 -2.08
CA PHE A 131 8.22 18.74 -2.66
C PHE A 131 7.05 19.23 -1.80
N GLY A 132 7.28 20.20 -0.91
CA GLY A 132 6.33 20.67 0.10
C GLY A 132 4.86 20.76 -0.34
N PRO A 133 4.54 21.38 -1.50
CA PRO A 133 3.16 21.47 -2.00
C PRO A 133 2.53 20.13 -2.43
N TRP A 134 3.34 19.16 -2.87
CA TRP A 134 2.91 17.85 -3.37
C TRP A 134 3.04 16.73 -2.33
N LEU A 135 3.61 17.04 -1.16
CA LEU A 135 3.84 16.09 -0.09
C LEU A 135 2.53 15.77 0.62
N TYR A 136 2.08 14.53 0.50
CA TYR A 136 0.93 14.04 1.23
C TYR A 136 1.26 13.94 2.72
N ARG A 137 0.57 14.77 3.51
CA ARG A 137 0.54 14.69 4.98
C ARG A 137 -0.85 14.21 5.33
N GLY A 138 -0.94 13.05 5.99
CA GLY A 138 -2.18 12.32 6.26
C GLY A 138 -3.41 13.20 6.54
N HIS A 139 -4.57 12.77 6.05
CA HIS A 139 -5.82 13.50 6.23
C HIS A 139 -6.69 12.87 7.30
N THR A 140 -7.55 13.69 7.90
CA THR A 140 -8.64 13.20 8.75
C THR A 140 -9.62 12.38 7.91
N TRP A 141 -10.02 11.23 8.42
CA TRP A 141 -11.05 10.38 7.83
C TRP A 141 -12.34 10.47 8.64
N PRO A 142 -13.52 10.56 7.99
CA PRO A 142 -14.80 10.45 8.68
C PRO A 142 -14.92 9.09 9.38
N HIS A 143 -15.50 9.08 10.58
CA HIS A 143 -15.54 7.90 11.43
C HIS A 143 -16.68 6.93 11.07
N ASP A 144 -17.73 7.45 10.44
CA ASP A 144 -19.00 6.78 10.18
C ASP A 144 -19.25 6.47 8.69
N LEU A 145 -18.49 7.10 7.79
CA LEU A 145 -18.62 6.89 6.36
C LEU A 145 -17.76 5.72 5.86
N PRO A 146 -18.31 4.85 4.99
CA PRO A 146 -17.51 3.89 4.24
C PRO A 146 -16.37 4.55 3.47
N ILE A 147 -15.22 3.88 3.36
CA ILE A 147 -14.07 4.45 2.65
C ILE A 147 -14.38 4.80 1.19
N ILE A 148 -15.29 4.07 0.53
CA ILE A 148 -15.65 4.33 -0.86
C ILE A 148 -16.29 5.72 -1.04
N GLU A 149 -17.05 6.19 -0.07
CA GLU A 149 -17.65 7.52 -0.04
C GLU A 149 -16.64 8.57 0.45
N ALA A 150 -15.83 8.21 1.45
CA ALA A 150 -14.84 9.11 2.03
C ALA A 150 -13.69 9.48 1.06
N LEU A 151 -13.48 8.74 -0.04
CA LEU A 151 -12.44 9.02 -1.03
C LEU A 151 -12.73 10.22 -1.95
N GLY A 152 -13.90 10.86 -1.79
CA GLY A 152 -14.26 12.10 -2.48
C GLY A 152 -15.14 11.89 -3.72
N PRO A 153 -15.43 12.95 -4.49
CA PRO A 153 -16.49 12.96 -5.50
C PRO A 153 -16.11 12.26 -6.83
N ALA A 154 -14.99 11.54 -6.88
CA ALA A 154 -14.55 10.90 -8.11
C ALA A 154 -15.52 9.78 -8.55
N PRO A 155 -15.68 9.51 -9.86
CA PRO A 155 -16.53 8.43 -10.33
C PRO A 155 -16.12 7.08 -9.72
N LEU A 156 -17.09 6.25 -9.33
CA LEU A 156 -16.84 4.94 -8.70
C LEU A 156 -15.86 4.06 -9.49
N LYS A 157 -15.95 4.06 -10.82
CA LYS A 157 -15.03 3.33 -11.71
C LYS A 157 -13.58 3.77 -11.51
N ARG A 158 -13.35 5.05 -11.27
CA ARG A 158 -12.03 5.63 -11.00
C ARG A 158 -11.55 5.28 -9.59
N ILE A 159 -12.40 5.45 -8.58
CA ILE A 159 -12.06 5.09 -7.19
C ILE A 159 -11.67 3.61 -7.10
N ALA A 160 -12.48 2.71 -7.67
CA ALA A 160 -12.20 1.28 -7.70
C ALA A 160 -10.88 0.94 -8.41
N ARG A 161 -10.53 1.66 -9.49
CA ARG A 161 -9.23 1.51 -10.18
C ARG A 161 -8.07 1.91 -9.28
N VAL A 162 -8.14 3.05 -8.59
CA VAL A 162 -7.09 3.50 -7.66
C VAL A 162 -6.95 2.53 -6.49
N LEU A 163 -8.05 2.14 -5.86
CA LEU A 163 -8.06 1.15 -4.77
C LEU A 163 -7.42 -0.17 -5.19
N THR A 164 -7.70 -0.63 -6.40
CA THR A 164 -7.06 -1.84 -6.96
C THR A 164 -5.56 -1.62 -7.20
N ALA A 165 -5.16 -0.44 -7.69
CA ALA A 165 -3.76 -0.11 -7.97
C ALA A 165 -2.88 -0.05 -6.71
N VAL A 166 -3.46 0.32 -5.56
CA VAL A 166 -2.77 0.33 -4.26
C VAL A 166 -2.89 -1.01 -3.51
N GLY A 167 -3.43 -2.06 -4.13
CA GLY A 167 -3.58 -3.39 -3.51
C GLY A 167 -4.74 -3.50 -2.51
N LEU A 168 -5.68 -2.55 -2.48
CA LEU A 168 -6.90 -2.62 -1.69
C LEU A 168 -8.07 -3.08 -2.56
N SER A 169 -8.03 -4.34 -3.00
CA SER A 169 -8.91 -4.90 -4.04
C SER A 169 -10.11 -5.69 -3.48
N SER A 170 -10.54 -5.39 -2.26
CA SER A 170 -11.62 -6.08 -1.54
C SER A 170 -12.87 -5.20 -1.42
N PRO A 171 -13.93 -5.43 -2.22
CA PRO A 171 -15.18 -4.68 -2.10
C PRO A 171 -15.81 -4.70 -0.70
N PRO A 172 -15.78 -5.81 0.07
CA PRO A 172 -16.22 -5.78 1.47
C PRO A 172 -15.45 -4.79 2.34
N THR A 173 -14.15 -4.60 2.09
CA THR A 173 -13.32 -3.60 2.79
C THR A 173 -13.71 -2.18 2.39
N TRP A 174 -14.12 -1.95 1.13
CA TRP A 174 -14.54 -0.62 0.63
C TRP A 174 -15.79 -0.07 1.31
N LEU A 175 -16.62 -0.98 1.83
CA LEU A 175 -17.87 -0.64 2.52
C LEU A 175 -17.68 -0.43 4.03
N ARG A 176 -16.45 -0.56 4.55
CA ARG A 176 -16.15 -0.35 5.97
C ARG A 176 -15.73 1.09 6.24
N PRO A 177 -16.08 1.65 7.42
CA PRO A 177 -15.49 2.89 7.90
C PRO A 177 -13.99 2.76 8.17
N TYR A 178 -13.25 3.85 7.96
CA TYR A 178 -11.80 3.91 8.12
C TYR A 178 -11.29 3.41 9.49
N PRO A 179 -11.95 3.70 10.64
CA PRO A 179 -11.48 3.23 11.94
C PRO A 179 -11.39 1.70 12.07
N LEU A 180 -12.27 0.96 11.38
CA LEU A 180 -12.36 -0.50 11.43
C LEU A 180 -11.32 -1.22 10.56
N LEU A 181 -10.49 -0.46 9.84
CA LEU A 181 -9.44 -1.00 8.98
C LEU A 181 -8.18 -1.33 9.78
N SER A 182 -7.49 -2.38 9.37
CA SER A 182 -6.13 -2.68 9.83
C SER A 182 -5.15 -1.57 9.44
N THR A 183 -3.99 -1.48 10.11
CA THR A 183 -2.97 -0.46 9.81
C THR A 183 -2.51 -0.50 8.35
N GLY A 184 -2.37 -1.70 7.77
CA GLY A 184 -2.02 -1.85 6.36
C GLY A 184 -3.13 -1.44 5.39
N GLU A 185 -4.40 -1.70 5.73
CA GLU A 185 -5.54 -1.22 4.94
C GLU A 185 -5.68 0.31 5.01
N LYS A 186 -5.44 0.90 6.20
CA LYS A 186 -5.41 2.36 6.42
C LYS A 186 -4.34 3.02 5.54
N PHE A 187 -3.11 2.51 5.56
CA PHE A 187 -2.04 2.96 4.66
C PHE A 187 -2.44 2.95 3.18
N ARG A 188 -3.08 1.88 2.71
CA ARG A 188 -3.53 1.80 1.30
C ARG A 188 -4.64 2.79 1.00
N CYS A 189 -5.52 3.09 1.96
CA CYS A 189 -6.54 4.14 1.82
C CYS A 189 -5.90 5.53 1.72
N ASP A 190 -4.91 5.82 2.58
CA ASP A 190 -4.17 7.08 2.54
C ASP A 190 -3.44 7.26 1.21
N LEU A 191 -2.78 6.21 0.72
CA LEU A 191 -2.14 6.20 -0.60
C LEU A 191 -3.15 6.42 -1.72
N ALA A 192 -4.32 5.77 -1.67
CA ALA A 192 -5.37 5.98 -2.67
C ALA A 192 -5.90 7.42 -2.66
N ARG A 193 -6.09 8.01 -1.47
CA ARG A 193 -6.53 9.40 -1.32
C ARG A 193 -5.50 10.37 -1.89
N ALA A 194 -4.21 10.17 -1.58
CA ALA A 194 -3.12 10.98 -2.13
C ALA A 194 -3.11 10.98 -3.67
N LEU A 195 -3.28 9.80 -4.28
CA LEU A 195 -3.34 9.65 -5.74
C LEU A 195 -4.58 10.31 -6.36
N LEU A 196 -5.74 10.23 -5.69
CA LEU A 196 -6.98 10.83 -6.17
C LEU A 196 -6.94 12.37 -6.09
N GLN A 197 -6.43 12.92 -4.99
CA GLN A 197 -6.32 14.36 -4.77
C GLN A 197 -5.36 15.03 -5.75
N ALA A 198 -4.21 14.40 -6.03
CA ALA A 198 -3.23 14.98 -6.95
C ALA A 198 -3.67 14.93 -8.41
N THR A 199 -4.63 14.08 -8.76
CA THR A 199 -5.16 13.99 -10.13
C THR A 199 -6.62 14.50 -10.17
N PRO A 200 -6.95 15.76 -9.87
CA PRO A 200 -8.33 16.23 -9.99
C PRO A 200 -8.84 15.96 -11.42
N LEU A 201 -10.12 15.61 -11.57
CA LEU A 201 -10.73 15.64 -12.89
C LEU A 201 -10.64 17.08 -13.37
N ALA A 202 -9.69 17.40 -14.24
CA ALA A 202 -9.89 18.49 -15.19
C ALA A 202 -11.18 18.14 -15.93
N ASP A 203 -12.14 19.08 -15.98
CA ASP A 203 -13.41 18.94 -16.69
C ASP A 203 -13.17 18.42 -18.11
N ARG A 204 -13.31 17.10 -18.30
CA ARG A 204 -13.42 16.45 -19.60
C ARG A 204 -14.89 16.39 -20.03
N SER A 205 -15.64 17.45 -19.74
CA SER A 205 -17.05 17.64 -20.09
C SER A 205 -17.20 18.40 -21.41
N THR A 206 -16.51 17.97 -22.46
CA THR A 206 -17.01 18.17 -23.82
C THR A 206 -17.00 16.82 -24.53
N ALA A 207 -18.20 16.23 -24.56
CA ALA A 207 -18.69 15.21 -25.49
C ALA A 207 -17.64 14.25 -26.08
N ALA A 208 -17.40 13.11 -25.41
CA ALA A 208 -16.81 11.94 -26.06
C ALA A 208 -17.73 10.72 -25.84
N GLN A 209 -18.20 10.17 -26.95
CA GLN A 209 -19.09 9.01 -27.04
C GLN A 209 -18.49 7.75 -26.36
N PRO A 210 -19.32 6.79 -25.91
CA PRO A 210 -18.89 5.73 -24.98
C PRO A 210 -17.97 4.62 -25.52
N ASP A 211 -17.50 4.66 -26.77
CA ASP A 211 -16.89 3.48 -27.43
C ASP A 211 -15.53 3.70 -28.12
N GLN A 212 -14.78 4.78 -27.82
CA GLN A 212 -13.37 4.88 -28.24
C GLN A 212 -12.40 4.59 -27.09
N PRO A 213 -11.33 3.80 -27.33
CA PRO A 213 -10.26 3.64 -26.35
C PRO A 213 -9.61 5.00 -26.13
N ASP A 214 -9.69 5.49 -24.88
CA ASP A 214 -9.09 6.74 -24.42
C ASP A 214 -7.72 6.96 -25.09
N LEU A 215 -7.66 7.94 -26.01
CA LEU A 215 -6.39 8.41 -26.58
C LEU A 215 -5.50 8.81 -25.41
N ALA A 216 -4.39 8.09 -25.25
CA ALA A 216 -3.44 8.36 -24.21
C ALA A 216 -2.91 9.80 -24.41
N PRO A 217 -2.77 10.60 -23.34
CA PRO A 217 -2.25 11.96 -23.46
C PRO A 217 -0.89 11.95 -24.17
N SER A 218 -0.69 12.96 -25.01
CA SER A 218 0.61 13.33 -25.60
C SER A 218 1.70 13.40 -24.52
N ALA A 219 2.92 13.07 -24.93
CA ALA A 219 3.96 12.54 -24.05
C ALA A 219 4.47 13.47 -22.93
N ASP A 220 4.11 14.75 -22.86
CA ASP A 220 4.76 15.70 -21.94
C ASP A 220 3.83 16.73 -21.29
N ASP A 221 2.50 16.59 -21.38
CA ASP A 221 1.58 17.41 -20.58
C ASP A 221 1.81 17.10 -19.09
N GLU A 222 2.02 18.16 -18.30
CA GLU A 222 2.56 18.17 -16.94
C GLU A 222 1.80 17.21 -15.99
N LEU A 223 2.24 15.94 -15.94
CA LEU A 223 1.62 14.93 -15.09
C LEU A 223 1.65 15.39 -13.63
N PRO A 224 0.55 15.26 -12.87
CA PRO A 224 0.52 15.66 -11.48
C PRO A 224 1.55 14.88 -10.67
N LEU A 225 2.24 15.58 -9.77
CA LEU A 225 3.22 14.99 -8.86
C LEU A 225 2.55 14.60 -7.53
N VAL A 226 2.83 13.38 -7.08
CA VAL A 226 2.43 12.85 -5.78
C VAL A 226 3.70 12.48 -5.02
N VAL A 227 3.90 13.05 -3.84
CA VAL A 227 4.99 12.65 -2.95
C VAL A 227 4.40 12.04 -1.69
N PHE A 228 4.79 10.81 -1.38
CA PHE A 228 4.23 10.04 -0.28
C PHE A 228 5.33 9.68 0.72
N ASP A 229 5.24 10.26 1.92
CA ASP A 229 6.17 9.96 3.01
C ASP A 229 5.76 8.72 3.80
N GLU A 230 6.74 8.09 4.46
CA GLU A 230 6.56 6.84 5.18
C GLU A 230 5.98 5.72 4.30
N PHE A 231 6.39 5.71 3.02
CA PHE A 231 5.91 4.73 2.05
C PHE A 231 6.24 3.31 2.52
N THR A 232 5.19 2.50 2.72
CA THR A 232 5.24 1.12 3.17
C THR A 232 5.79 0.87 4.58
N SER A 233 5.95 1.86 5.45
CA SER A 233 6.53 1.64 6.79
C SER A 233 5.63 0.81 7.72
N VAL A 234 4.32 0.85 7.54
CA VAL A 234 3.34 0.21 8.43
C VAL A 234 2.73 -1.11 7.92
N VAL A 235 3.23 -1.64 6.80
CA VAL A 235 2.77 -2.92 6.23
C VAL A 235 3.79 -4.03 6.45
N ASP A 236 3.36 -5.27 6.33
CA ASP A 236 4.30 -6.39 6.21
C ASP A 236 5.18 -6.25 4.95
N ARG A 237 6.40 -6.79 4.97
CA ARG A 237 7.39 -6.63 3.88
C ARG A 237 6.95 -7.25 2.56
N THR A 238 6.36 -8.43 2.57
CA THR A 238 5.86 -9.06 1.33
C THR A 238 4.69 -8.25 0.75
N VAL A 239 3.85 -7.69 1.62
CA VAL A 239 2.78 -6.77 1.22
C VAL A 239 3.33 -5.45 0.66
N ALA A 240 4.39 -4.89 1.26
CA ALA A 240 5.08 -3.71 0.76
C ALA A 240 5.57 -3.89 -0.68
N GLN A 241 6.23 -5.01 -0.95
CA GLN A 241 6.72 -5.41 -2.26
C GLN A 241 5.57 -5.53 -3.27
N ALA A 242 4.46 -6.17 -2.87
CA ALA A 242 3.28 -6.30 -3.71
C ALA A 242 2.63 -4.96 -4.07
N VAL A 243 2.47 -4.05 -3.09
CA VAL A 243 1.92 -2.71 -3.32
C VAL A 243 2.83 -1.89 -4.22
N ALA A 244 4.14 -1.89 -3.98
CA ALA A 244 5.13 -1.21 -4.82
C ALA A 244 5.06 -1.69 -6.28
N ALA A 245 4.96 -3.00 -6.47
CA ALA A 245 4.86 -3.62 -7.79
C ALA A 245 3.56 -3.27 -8.53
N ALA A 246 2.43 -3.26 -7.82
CA ALA A 246 1.12 -2.91 -8.37
C ALA A 246 1.05 -1.43 -8.75
N LEU A 247 1.56 -0.55 -7.88
CA LEU A 247 1.61 0.90 -8.10
C LEU A 247 2.50 1.24 -9.31
N ALA A 248 3.71 0.69 -9.36
CA ALA A 248 4.63 0.91 -10.48
C ALA A 248 4.00 0.50 -11.81
N ARG A 249 3.31 -0.65 -11.84
CA ARG A 249 2.59 -1.10 -13.04
C ARG A 249 1.49 -0.12 -13.43
N ALA A 250 0.68 0.33 -12.46
CA ALA A 250 -0.44 1.21 -12.72
C ALA A 250 0.01 2.58 -13.27
N ILE A 251 1.12 3.13 -12.75
CA ILE A 251 1.73 4.37 -13.24
C ILE A 251 2.31 4.16 -14.65
N ARG A 252 3.11 3.09 -14.86
CA ARG A 252 3.73 2.86 -16.18
C ARG A 252 2.72 2.54 -17.28
N GLN A 253 1.61 1.88 -16.95
CA GLN A 253 0.49 1.61 -17.87
C GLN A 253 -0.46 2.81 -18.05
N ARG A 254 -0.16 3.98 -17.45
CA ARG A 254 -1.00 5.18 -17.50
C ARG A 254 -2.43 4.97 -16.97
N VAL A 255 -2.65 3.93 -16.16
CA VAL A 255 -3.89 3.77 -15.38
C VAL A 255 -3.96 4.83 -14.29
N LEU A 256 -2.81 5.17 -13.72
CA LEU A 256 -2.60 6.34 -12.86
C LEU A 256 -1.72 7.34 -13.63
N PRO A 257 -2.30 8.39 -14.22
CA PRO A 257 -1.54 9.39 -14.95
C PRO A 257 -0.92 10.39 -13.97
N CYS A 258 0.13 9.98 -13.25
CA CYS A 258 0.87 10.84 -12.32
C CYS A 258 2.37 10.52 -12.33
N ARG A 259 3.16 11.45 -11.79
CA ARG A 259 4.50 11.20 -11.27
C ARG A 259 4.41 10.89 -9.78
N PHE A 260 5.20 9.94 -9.31
CA PHE A 260 5.17 9.48 -7.92
C PHE A 260 6.56 9.49 -7.31
N VAL A 261 6.70 10.05 -6.11
CA VAL A 261 7.93 9.96 -5.31
C VAL A 261 7.61 9.26 -4.00
N ALA A 262 8.20 8.10 -3.80
CA ALA A 262 8.16 7.40 -2.52
C ALA A 262 9.28 7.91 -1.62
N VAL A 263 8.97 8.17 -0.34
CA VAL A 263 9.98 8.42 0.70
C VAL A 263 9.85 7.32 1.74
N THR A 264 10.92 6.56 1.97
CA THR A 264 10.85 5.38 2.85
C THR A 264 12.20 5.08 3.49
N CYS A 265 12.19 4.32 4.58
CA CYS A 265 13.41 3.75 5.17
C CYS A 265 13.71 2.33 4.67
N HIS A 266 12.82 1.77 3.86
CA HIS A 266 12.90 0.37 3.44
C HIS A 266 13.45 0.24 2.02
N TYR A 267 14.58 -0.45 1.88
CA TYR A 267 15.23 -0.68 0.59
C TYR A 267 14.60 -1.85 -0.19
N ASP A 268 13.85 -2.72 0.47
CA ASP A 268 13.25 -3.93 -0.13
C ASP A 268 12.19 -3.64 -1.18
N VAL A 269 11.62 -2.43 -1.21
CA VAL A 269 10.64 -2.01 -2.23
C VAL A 269 11.28 -1.52 -3.53
N LEU A 270 12.56 -1.15 -3.52
CA LEU A 270 13.30 -0.62 -4.68
C LEU A 270 13.17 -1.50 -5.94
N PRO A 271 13.44 -2.83 -5.89
CA PRO A 271 13.32 -3.68 -7.08
C PRO A 271 11.88 -3.88 -7.58
N TRP A 272 10.88 -3.59 -6.76
CA TRP A 272 9.46 -3.74 -7.11
C TRP A 272 8.85 -2.47 -7.68
N LEU A 273 9.25 -1.34 -7.09
CA LEU A 273 8.87 -0.01 -7.52
C LEU A 273 9.57 0.37 -8.84
N THR A 274 10.78 -0.15 -9.08
CA THR A 274 11.59 0.12 -10.28
C THR A 274 11.65 1.64 -10.57
N PRO A 275 12.10 2.46 -9.61
CA PRO A 275 12.09 3.92 -9.77
C PRO A 275 13.06 4.32 -10.89
N ASP A 276 12.76 5.41 -11.60
CA ASP A 276 13.62 5.98 -12.63
C ASP A 276 14.86 6.68 -12.02
N TRP A 277 14.77 7.06 -10.75
CA TRP A 277 15.87 7.64 -9.97
C TRP A 277 15.73 7.30 -8.48
N VAL A 278 16.86 7.20 -7.80
CA VAL A 278 16.98 6.94 -6.36
C VAL A 278 17.88 8.00 -5.74
N LEU A 279 17.42 8.59 -4.64
CA LEU A 279 18.25 9.40 -3.75
C LEU A 279 18.42 8.66 -2.43
N ASP A 280 19.65 8.27 -2.12
CA ASP A 280 20.00 7.58 -0.89
C ASP A 280 20.57 8.58 0.12
N MET A 281 19.84 8.76 1.23
CA MET A 281 20.18 9.68 2.31
C MET A 281 21.28 9.16 3.25
N ALA A 282 21.55 7.84 3.28
CA ALA A 282 22.69 7.31 4.02
C ALA A 282 24.00 7.65 3.32
N THR A 283 24.02 7.57 1.99
CA THR A 283 25.24 7.83 1.19
C THR A 283 25.30 9.25 0.64
N GLY A 284 24.19 9.99 0.65
CA GLY A 284 24.07 11.29 -0.01
C GLY A 284 24.12 11.21 -1.54
N THR A 285 23.94 10.01 -2.11
CA THR A 285 24.09 9.78 -3.56
C THR A 285 22.75 9.81 -4.28
N PHE A 286 22.76 10.47 -5.44
CA PHE A 286 21.67 10.43 -6.41
C PHE A 286 22.09 9.52 -7.58
N GLN A 287 21.22 8.61 -7.98
CA GLN A 287 21.47 7.68 -9.07
C GLN A 287 20.24 7.60 -9.96
N GLN A 288 20.44 7.65 -11.27
CA GLN A 288 19.43 7.16 -12.20
C GLN A 288 19.34 5.65 -12.05
N HIS A 289 18.13 5.13 -12.05
CA HIS A 289 17.90 3.74 -11.72
C HIS A 289 16.97 3.11 -12.74
N GLN A 290 17.37 1.94 -13.24
CA GLN A 290 16.53 1.03 -13.98
C GLN A 290 16.97 -0.36 -13.57
N ALA A 291 16.22 -0.98 -12.68
CA ALA A 291 16.41 -2.38 -12.33
C ALA A 291 15.26 -3.22 -12.85
N ASP A 292 15.59 -4.45 -13.23
CA ASP A 292 14.60 -5.45 -13.52
C ASP A 292 13.89 -5.90 -12.25
N ARG A 293 12.58 -6.12 -12.37
CA ARG A 293 11.80 -6.69 -11.29
C ARG A 293 12.21 -8.15 -11.10
N PRO A 294 12.47 -8.59 -9.85
CA PRO A 294 12.78 -9.99 -9.58
C PRO A 294 11.59 -10.89 -9.96
N PRO A 295 11.84 -12.13 -10.40
CA PRO A 295 10.77 -13.07 -10.68
C PRO A 295 9.99 -13.41 -9.40
N ILE A 296 8.66 -13.56 -9.53
CA ILE A 296 7.82 -14.08 -8.45
C ILE A 296 7.77 -15.60 -8.60
N THR A 297 8.57 -16.30 -7.81
CA THR A 297 8.53 -17.76 -7.73
C THR A 297 7.42 -18.21 -6.79
N LEU A 298 6.45 -18.96 -7.32
CA LEU A 298 5.34 -19.52 -6.56
C LEU A 298 5.57 -21.01 -6.34
N GLU A 299 5.39 -21.46 -5.10
CA GLU A 299 5.36 -22.87 -4.76
C GLU A 299 3.90 -23.34 -4.75
N LEU A 300 3.56 -24.34 -5.57
CA LEU A 300 2.20 -24.84 -5.70
C LEU A 300 2.07 -26.23 -5.07
N PHE A 301 1.08 -26.42 -4.22
CA PHE A 301 0.86 -27.67 -3.49
C PHE A 301 -0.60 -28.11 -3.56
N ARG A 302 -0.83 -29.43 -3.43
CA ARG A 302 -2.16 -29.95 -3.06
C ARG A 302 -2.48 -29.53 -1.64
N ALA A 303 -3.71 -29.07 -1.42
CA ALA A 303 -4.15 -28.55 -0.13
C ALA A 303 -5.39 -29.28 0.38
N LYS A 304 -5.56 -29.31 1.71
CA LYS A 304 -6.81 -29.71 2.34
C LYS A 304 -7.85 -28.61 2.17
N ALA A 305 -9.14 -28.98 2.22
CA ALA A 305 -10.24 -28.02 2.15
C ALA A 305 -10.19 -26.96 3.27
N SER A 306 -9.57 -27.27 4.42
CA SER A 306 -9.37 -26.34 5.53
C SER A 306 -8.55 -25.09 5.17
N ALA A 307 -7.69 -25.16 4.15
CA ALA A 307 -6.97 -23.99 3.65
C ALA A 307 -7.92 -22.89 3.15
N TRP A 308 -9.15 -23.26 2.74
CA TRP A 308 -10.17 -22.32 2.30
C TRP A 308 -10.57 -21.29 3.36
N THR A 309 -10.44 -21.61 4.64
CA THR A 309 -10.81 -20.70 5.74
C THR A 309 -10.11 -19.35 5.60
N LEU A 310 -8.85 -19.34 5.17
CA LEU A 310 -8.06 -18.12 4.96
C LEU A 310 -8.56 -17.27 3.77
N PHE A 311 -9.12 -17.89 2.74
CA PHE A 311 -9.49 -17.22 1.49
C PHE A 311 -10.98 -16.92 1.36
N SER A 312 -11.82 -17.64 2.12
CA SER A 312 -13.27 -17.51 2.10
C SER A 312 -13.80 -16.09 2.37
N PRO A 313 -13.19 -15.27 3.28
CA PRO A 313 -13.66 -13.90 3.52
C PRO A 313 -13.47 -12.99 2.31
N HIS A 314 -12.53 -13.32 1.42
CA HIS A 314 -12.19 -12.54 0.24
C HIS A 314 -12.96 -12.98 -1.01
N HIS A 315 -13.87 -13.95 -0.89
CA HIS A 315 -14.66 -14.45 -1.99
C HIS A 315 -16.06 -13.82 -2.04
N TYR A 316 -16.34 -13.10 -3.13
CA TYR A 316 -17.51 -12.22 -3.25
C TYR A 316 -18.88 -12.92 -3.49
N LEU A 317 -18.94 -14.25 -3.67
CA LEU A 317 -20.21 -14.96 -3.98
C LEU A 317 -20.72 -15.84 -2.85
N SER A 318 -19.87 -16.70 -2.29
CA SER A 318 -20.26 -17.69 -1.27
C SER A 318 -19.03 -18.21 -0.53
N GLY A 319 -19.08 -18.18 0.80
CA GLY A 319 -18.02 -18.71 1.67
C GLY A 319 -17.99 -20.23 1.79
N LYS A 320 -18.97 -20.97 1.23
CA LYS A 320 -18.99 -22.44 1.30
C LYS A 320 -18.20 -23.07 0.14
N LEU A 321 -17.37 -24.06 0.47
CA LEU A 321 -16.64 -24.90 -0.48
C LEU A 321 -17.29 -26.29 -0.54
N SER A 322 -17.30 -26.90 -1.72
CA SER A 322 -17.84 -28.27 -1.88
C SER A 322 -16.87 -29.30 -1.29
N PRO A 323 -17.36 -30.35 -0.59
CA PRO A 323 -16.51 -31.43 -0.09
C PRO A 323 -15.77 -32.21 -1.19
N ALA A 324 -16.32 -32.23 -2.41
CA ALA A 324 -15.69 -32.87 -3.57
C ALA A 324 -14.59 -32.00 -4.22
N ALA A 325 -14.27 -30.83 -3.65
CA ALA A 325 -13.29 -29.92 -4.20
C ALA A 325 -11.87 -30.46 -4.02
N GLN A 326 -11.18 -30.63 -5.15
CA GLN A 326 -9.74 -30.78 -5.13
C GLN A 326 -9.11 -29.39 -5.00
N CYS A 327 -8.31 -29.20 -3.96
CA CYS A 327 -7.80 -27.89 -3.58
C CYS A 327 -6.29 -27.79 -3.83
N PHE A 328 -5.87 -26.59 -4.21
CA PHE A 328 -4.49 -26.22 -4.46
C PHE A 328 -4.19 -24.90 -3.75
N LEU A 329 -2.98 -24.80 -3.21
CA LEU A 329 -2.49 -23.62 -2.52
C LEU A 329 -1.17 -23.21 -3.15
N ALA A 330 -1.07 -21.94 -3.53
CA ALA A 330 0.16 -21.31 -3.95
C ALA A 330 0.72 -20.46 -2.81
N ALA A 331 1.99 -20.68 -2.51
CA ALA A 331 2.76 -19.89 -1.56
C ALA A 331 3.81 -19.05 -2.28
N TRP A 332 4.09 -17.87 -1.74
CA TRP A 332 5.21 -17.03 -2.14
C TRP A 332 6.05 -16.75 -0.89
N GLN A 333 7.35 -17.06 -0.93
CA GLN A 333 8.24 -16.94 0.23
C GLN A 333 7.68 -17.65 1.48
N GLY A 334 7.17 -18.88 1.30
CA GLY A 334 6.56 -19.67 2.38
C GLY A 334 5.19 -19.19 2.88
N ARG A 335 4.64 -18.10 2.32
CA ARG A 335 3.36 -17.54 2.75
C ARG A 335 2.23 -17.87 1.78
N PRO A 336 1.06 -18.35 2.23
CA PRO A 336 -0.10 -18.58 1.37
C PRO A 336 -0.56 -17.29 0.68
N VAL A 337 -0.61 -17.28 -0.66
CA VAL A 337 -1.00 -16.08 -1.43
C VAL A 337 -2.21 -16.30 -2.34
N CYS A 338 -2.42 -17.53 -2.81
CA CYS A 338 -3.52 -17.82 -3.73
C CYS A 338 -4.04 -19.25 -3.54
N PHE A 339 -5.37 -19.39 -3.58
CA PHE A 339 -6.08 -20.65 -3.48
C PHE A 339 -6.83 -20.93 -4.78
N CYS A 340 -6.76 -22.18 -5.24
CA CYS A 340 -7.54 -22.67 -6.38
C CYS A 340 -8.26 -23.95 -5.98
N ALA A 341 -9.55 -24.06 -6.32
CA ALA A 341 -10.30 -25.28 -6.15
C ALA A 341 -10.97 -25.71 -7.44
N VAL A 342 -10.89 -27.00 -7.74
CA VAL A 342 -11.48 -27.61 -8.93
C VAL A 342 -12.52 -28.65 -8.54
N LEU A 343 -13.55 -28.77 -9.37
CA LEU A 343 -14.64 -29.74 -9.19
C LEU A 343 -14.77 -30.61 -10.43
N PRO A 344 -15.15 -31.89 -10.30
CA PRO A 344 -15.61 -32.69 -11.42
C PRO A 344 -16.74 -31.95 -12.16
N GLN A 345 -16.67 -31.92 -13.49
CA GLN A 345 -17.72 -31.31 -14.29
C GLN A 345 -18.81 -32.34 -14.58
N ALA A 346 -19.99 -32.15 -13.98
CA ALA A 346 -21.14 -33.03 -14.18
C ALA A 346 -21.45 -33.20 -15.68
N GLY A 347 -21.63 -34.45 -16.11
CA GLY A 347 -21.88 -34.79 -17.52
C GLY A 347 -20.66 -34.74 -18.45
N ARG A 348 -19.45 -34.48 -17.94
CA ARG A 348 -18.20 -34.54 -18.72
C ARG A 348 -17.11 -35.30 -17.95
N PRO A 349 -17.05 -36.64 -18.07
CA PRO A 349 -15.98 -37.45 -17.49
C PRO A 349 -14.60 -36.94 -17.96
N GLY A 350 -13.59 -37.00 -17.08
CA GLY A 350 -12.25 -36.48 -17.37
C GLY A 350 -12.11 -34.95 -17.34
N TRP A 351 -13.19 -34.20 -17.07
CA TRP A 351 -13.13 -32.74 -16.94
C TRP A 351 -13.15 -32.27 -15.48
N ARG A 352 -12.37 -31.22 -15.22
CA ARG A 352 -12.30 -30.48 -13.97
C ARG A 352 -12.60 -29.01 -14.24
N ARG A 353 -13.59 -28.47 -13.54
CA ARG A 353 -13.96 -27.07 -13.62
C ARG A 353 -13.36 -26.31 -12.45
N ILE A 354 -12.63 -25.23 -12.74
CA ILE A 354 -12.20 -24.25 -11.74
C ILE A 354 -13.45 -23.65 -11.09
N SER A 355 -13.60 -23.92 -9.80
CA SER A 355 -14.75 -23.52 -8.99
C SER A 355 -14.47 -22.31 -8.11
N ARG A 356 -13.22 -22.17 -7.65
CA ARG A 356 -12.71 -21.02 -6.90
C ARG A 356 -11.30 -20.70 -7.38
N LEU A 357 -11.01 -19.41 -7.49
CA LEU A 357 -9.66 -18.89 -7.66
C LEU A 357 -9.63 -17.57 -6.89
N VAL A 358 -8.89 -17.54 -5.79
CA VAL A 358 -8.84 -16.40 -4.88
C VAL A 358 -7.38 -16.10 -4.56
N THR A 359 -6.92 -14.93 -4.96
CA THR A 359 -5.65 -14.36 -4.53
C THR A 359 -5.94 -13.36 -3.42
N LEU A 360 -5.18 -13.40 -2.31
CA LEU A 360 -5.41 -12.46 -1.20
C LEU A 360 -5.28 -11.01 -1.70
N PRO A 361 -6.11 -10.08 -1.22
CA PRO A 361 -6.21 -8.71 -1.74
C PRO A 361 -4.86 -8.00 -1.95
N GLU A 362 -3.95 -8.16 -0.99
CA GLU A 362 -2.60 -7.58 -0.98
C GLU A 362 -1.72 -8.06 -2.15
N TYR A 363 -1.97 -9.24 -2.71
CA TYR A 363 -1.19 -9.82 -3.81
C TYR A 363 -1.89 -9.71 -5.17
N GLN A 364 -3.07 -9.08 -5.20
CA GLN A 364 -3.79 -8.90 -6.45
C GLN A 364 -3.09 -7.91 -7.37
N GLY A 365 -3.21 -8.13 -8.68
CA GLY A 365 -2.52 -7.32 -9.69
C GLY A 365 -1.13 -7.85 -10.06
N LEU A 366 -0.50 -8.70 -9.24
CA LEU A 366 0.80 -9.31 -9.54
C LEU A 366 0.76 -10.42 -10.60
N GLY A 367 -0.43 -10.83 -11.06
CA GLY A 367 -0.57 -11.94 -12.02
C GLY A 367 -0.53 -13.33 -11.38
N ILE A 368 -0.44 -13.41 -10.04
CA ILE A 368 -0.41 -14.67 -9.28
C ILE A 368 -1.61 -15.55 -9.61
N GLY A 369 -2.83 -15.03 -9.56
CA GLY A 369 -4.03 -15.83 -9.85
C GLY A 369 -4.02 -16.46 -11.24
N SER A 370 -3.60 -15.72 -12.27
CA SER A 370 -3.45 -16.26 -13.64
C SER A 370 -2.34 -17.30 -13.75
N ALA A 371 -1.21 -17.11 -13.07
CA ALA A 371 -0.11 -18.07 -13.07
C ALA A 371 -0.52 -19.38 -12.38
N VAL A 372 -1.16 -19.29 -11.21
CA VAL A 372 -1.71 -20.45 -10.49
C VAL A 372 -2.76 -21.17 -11.32
N LEU A 373 -3.61 -20.42 -12.03
CA LEU A 373 -4.63 -20.99 -12.90
C LEU A 373 -4.04 -21.85 -14.02
N VAL A 374 -2.94 -21.41 -14.66
CA VAL A 374 -2.22 -22.19 -15.68
C VAL A 374 -1.52 -23.39 -15.03
N ALA A 375 -0.76 -23.18 -13.97
CA ALA A 375 -0.01 -24.24 -13.29
C ALA A 375 -0.92 -25.36 -12.75
N VAL A 376 -2.09 -25.03 -12.21
CA VAL A 376 -3.09 -26.03 -11.80
C VAL A 376 -3.65 -26.78 -13.00
N ALA A 377 -3.88 -26.10 -14.13
CA ALA A 377 -4.37 -26.76 -15.34
C ALA A 377 -3.33 -27.71 -15.94
N ASP A 378 -2.05 -27.33 -15.95
CA ASP A 378 -0.93 -28.18 -16.36
C ASP A 378 -0.77 -29.39 -15.44
N TRP A 379 -0.85 -29.19 -14.11
CA TRP A 379 -0.83 -30.30 -13.15
C TRP A 379 -1.95 -31.30 -13.48
N LEU A 380 -3.20 -30.82 -13.62
CA LEU A 380 -4.32 -31.70 -13.93
C LEU A 380 -4.16 -32.41 -15.28
N LEU A 381 -3.49 -31.79 -16.25
CA LEU A 381 -3.20 -32.40 -17.54
C LEU A 381 -2.23 -33.59 -17.43
N GLN A 382 -1.27 -33.55 -16.49
CA GLN A 382 -0.41 -34.69 -16.17
C GLN A 382 -1.23 -35.91 -15.71
N ASP A 383 -2.33 -35.67 -15.00
CA ASP A 383 -3.31 -36.69 -14.59
C ASP A 383 -4.32 -37.03 -15.70
N ARG A 384 -4.09 -36.59 -16.95
CA ARG A 384 -5.00 -36.71 -18.12
C ARG A 384 -6.38 -36.07 -17.90
N LEU A 385 -6.46 -35.06 -17.02
CA LEU A 385 -7.69 -34.32 -16.76
C LEU A 385 -7.70 -32.99 -17.52
N ARG A 386 -8.83 -32.71 -18.18
CA ARG A 386 -9.04 -31.46 -18.93
C ARG A 386 -9.62 -30.39 -18.02
N THR A 387 -9.17 -29.14 -18.17
CA THR A 387 -9.57 -28.04 -17.29
C THR A 387 -10.47 -27.03 -17.99
N SER A 388 -11.52 -26.57 -17.30
CA SER A 388 -12.41 -25.49 -17.75
C SER A 388 -12.61 -24.45 -16.66
N ILE A 389 -12.88 -23.20 -17.05
CA ILE A 389 -13.24 -22.12 -16.12
C ILE A 389 -14.47 -21.39 -16.64
N THR A 390 -15.37 -21.00 -15.72
CA THR A 390 -16.49 -20.11 -16.01
C THR A 390 -16.45 -18.94 -15.06
N THR A 391 -16.38 -17.72 -15.58
CA THR A 391 -16.16 -16.51 -14.78
C THR A 391 -16.92 -15.31 -15.33
N SER A 392 -17.32 -14.42 -14.43
CA SER A 392 -17.87 -13.09 -14.72
C SER A 392 -16.93 -11.96 -14.30
N HIS A 393 -15.72 -12.29 -13.81
CA HIS A 393 -14.78 -11.31 -13.29
C HIS A 393 -14.03 -10.60 -14.44
N PRO A 394 -14.16 -9.26 -14.61
CA PRO A 394 -13.63 -8.56 -15.77
C PRO A 394 -12.13 -8.77 -16.00
N ALA A 395 -11.31 -8.71 -14.95
CA ALA A 395 -9.86 -8.92 -15.08
C ALA A 395 -9.51 -10.35 -15.52
N MET A 396 -10.30 -11.35 -15.10
CA MET A 396 -10.08 -12.73 -15.53
C MET A 396 -10.56 -12.91 -16.97
N ILE A 397 -11.68 -12.31 -17.36
CA ILE A 397 -12.14 -12.33 -18.76
C ILE A 397 -11.11 -11.69 -19.69
N ALA A 398 -10.55 -10.55 -19.30
CA ALA A 398 -9.49 -9.89 -20.06
C ALA A 398 -8.24 -10.78 -20.17
N TYR A 399 -7.84 -11.45 -19.08
CA TYR A 399 -6.76 -12.42 -19.10
C TYR A 399 -7.04 -13.62 -20.03
N LEU A 400 -8.21 -14.25 -19.93
CA LEU A 400 -8.57 -15.41 -20.76
C LEU A 400 -8.63 -15.08 -22.25
N ARG A 401 -8.97 -13.84 -22.61
CA ARG A 401 -9.00 -13.36 -24.01
C ARG A 401 -7.61 -13.20 -24.62
N ARG A 402 -6.65 -12.72 -23.83
CA ARG A 402 -5.30 -12.41 -24.29
C ARG A 402 -4.32 -13.59 -24.14
N SER A 403 -4.67 -14.56 -23.30
CA SER A 403 -3.79 -15.68 -22.97
C SER A 403 -3.87 -16.74 -24.07
N PRO A 404 -2.74 -17.22 -24.59
CA PRO A 404 -2.74 -18.28 -25.59
C PRO A 404 -3.09 -19.66 -25.00
N HIS A 405 -3.08 -19.79 -23.67
CA HIS A 405 -3.40 -21.02 -22.95
C HIS A 405 -4.90 -21.33 -22.82
N TRP A 406 -5.78 -20.42 -23.26
CA TRP A 406 -7.21 -20.53 -23.01
C TRP A 406 -8.01 -20.30 -24.29
N ARG A 407 -8.90 -21.24 -24.60
CA ARG A 407 -9.86 -21.11 -25.70
C ARG A 407 -11.23 -20.75 -25.14
N ILE A 408 -11.77 -19.60 -25.52
CA ILE A 408 -13.13 -19.21 -25.15
C ILE A 408 -14.12 -20.12 -25.88
N THR A 409 -15.00 -20.78 -25.13
CA THR A 409 -16.00 -21.71 -25.69
C THR A 409 -17.42 -21.18 -25.63
N ARG A 410 -17.72 -20.31 -24.66
CA ARG A 410 -19.06 -19.73 -24.53
C ARG A 410 -18.99 -18.34 -23.93
N VAL A 411 -19.81 -17.44 -24.47
CA VAL A 411 -20.11 -16.13 -23.87
C VAL A 411 -21.61 -16.06 -23.62
N ALA A 412 -22.02 -15.73 -22.41
CA ALA A 412 -23.42 -15.55 -22.03
C ALA A 412 -23.62 -14.15 -21.45
N THR A 413 -24.73 -13.50 -21.81
CA THR A 413 -25.01 -12.10 -21.44
C THR A 413 -25.32 -11.94 -19.95
N VAL A 414 -25.80 -13.00 -19.27
CA VAL A 414 -26.18 -12.97 -17.86
C VAL A 414 -25.86 -14.31 -17.18
N GLY A 415 -25.37 -14.28 -15.94
CA GLY A 415 -25.16 -15.50 -15.14
C GLY A 415 -26.48 -16.15 -14.72
N ARG A 416 -26.52 -17.50 -14.63
CA ARG A 416 -27.73 -18.28 -14.33
C ARG A 416 -28.52 -17.80 -13.09
N ASN A 417 -27.86 -17.21 -12.09
CA ASN A 417 -28.50 -16.73 -10.85
C ASN A 417 -29.25 -15.39 -11.01
N PHE A 418 -29.01 -14.61 -12.07
CA PHE A 418 -29.68 -13.33 -12.30
C PHE A 418 -31.03 -13.45 -13.02
N ARG A 419 -31.41 -14.66 -13.48
CA ARG A 419 -32.72 -14.88 -14.12
C ARG A 419 -33.91 -14.77 -13.16
N ARG A 420 -33.69 -14.67 -11.84
CA ARG A 420 -34.77 -14.65 -10.82
C ARG A 420 -35.02 -13.31 -10.13
N LYS A 421 -34.27 -12.24 -10.41
CA LYS A 421 -34.56 -10.90 -9.88
C LYS A 421 -34.52 -9.87 -11.00
N ALA A 422 -35.68 -9.28 -11.29
CA ALA A 422 -35.84 -8.21 -12.25
C ALA A 422 -35.07 -6.93 -11.86
N SER A 423 -34.78 -6.13 -12.89
CA SER A 423 -34.41 -4.70 -12.88
C SER A 423 -33.12 -4.22 -12.19
N LEU A 424 -31.96 -4.74 -12.59
CA LEU A 424 -30.71 -3.96 -12.55
C LEU A 424 -30.00 -4.03 -13.92
N PRO A 425 -29.53 -2.91 -14.50
CA PRO A 425 -28.90 -2.89 -15.82
C PRO A 425 -27.49 -3.51 -15.88
N PHE A 426 -27.04 -4.17 -14.80
CA PHE A 426 -25.66 -4.66 -14.61
C PHE A 426 -25.52 -6.19 -14.75
N GLY A 427 -26.13 -6.78 -15.77
CA GLY A 427 -25.87 -8.18 -16.14
C GLY A 427 -24.41 -8.35 -16.57
N ARG A 428 -23.54 -8.89 -15.71
CA ARG A 428 -22.14 -9.16 -16.07
C ARG A 428 -22.07 -10.32 -17.06
N ARG A 429 -21.41 -10.09 -18.20
CA ARG A 429 -21.10 -11.15 -19.17
C ARG A 429 -20.36 -12.29 -18.47
N VAL A 430 -20.81 -13.51 -18.71
CA VAL A 430 -20.17 -14.73 -18.21
C VAL A 430 -19.44 -15.39 -19.36
N VAL A 431 -18.17 -15.70 -19.15
CA VAL A 431 -17.32 -16.36 -20.14
C VAL A 431 -16.92 -17.73 -19.62
N SER A 432 -17.08 -18.74 -20.46
CA SER A 432 -16.48 -20.06 -20.26
C SER A 432 -15.31 -20.24 -21.20
N ALA A 433 -14.21 -20.74 -20.67
CA ALA A 433 -13.01 -21.06 -21.42
C ALA A 433 -12.49 -22.45 -21.02
N GLU A 434 -11.83 -23.11 -21.96
CA GLU A 434 -11.17 -24.40 -21.76
C GLU A 434 -9.66 -24.21 -21.89
N TYR A 435 -8.91 -24.95 -21.06
CA TYR A 435 -7.45 -24.91 -21.08
C TYR A 435 -6.92 -25.61 -22.33
N TRP A 436 -5.97 -24.97 -23.00
CA TRP A 436 -5.26 -25.48 -24.15
C TRP A 436 -3.76 -25.32 -23.91
N PRO A 437 -3.02 -26.42 -23.66
CA PRO A 437 -1.59 -26.33 -23.41
C PRO A 437 -0.89 -25.79 -24.66
N LEU A 438 0.10 -24.91 -24.46
CA LEU A 438 1.02 -24.57 -25.53
C LEU A 438 1.86 -25.81 -25.81
N THR A 439 1.77 -26.36 -27.02
CA THR A 439 2.74 -27.35 -27.49
C THR A 439 4.11 -26.66 -27.54
N THR A 440 4.96 -26.96 -26.56
CA THR A 440 6.41 -26.75 -26.71
C THR A 440 6.84 -27.55 -27.94
N SER A 441 7.26 -26.83 -28.98
CA SER A 441 7.94 -27.43 -30.14
C SER A 441 9.32 -27.89 -29.71
#